data_AF-A0A8S9JH10-F1
#
_entry.id   AF-A0A8S9JH10-F1
#
_cell.length_a   1.000
_cell.length_b   1.000
_cell.length_c   1.000
_cell.angle_alpha   90.00
_cell.angle_beta   90.00
_cell.angle_gamma   90.00
#
_symmetry.space_group_name_H-M   'P 1'
#
loop_
_entity.id
_entity.type
_entity.pdbx_description
1 polymer ?
#
loop_
_entity_poly.entity_id
_entity_poly.type
_entity_poly.pdbx_seq_one_letter_code
_entity_poly.pdbx_strand_id
1 'polypeptide(L)'
;MSMRKKIQKKFKTRGYSLKIDALNSILAFADQFPGDDEGEAIDLLLDHLQMENLNSSVVDAESVQGVINLLLGANDAAEEPTSNASSLAFIDAFLVPKYRYDSVKKQFIE
;
A
#
# COMPACT_ATOMS: atom_id res chain seq x y z
N MET A 1 0.95 -13.58 -22.24
CA MET A 1 2.32 -13.73 -21.65
C MET A 1 2.12 -14.12 -20.19
N SER A 2 2.79 -15.16 -19.68
CA SER A 2 2.66 -15.52 -18.26
C SER A 2 3.09 -14.34 -17.37
N MET A 3 2.31 -14.00 -16.33
CA MET A 3 2.53 -12.85 -15.44
C MET A 3 3.98 -12.81 -14.92
N ARG A 4 4.53 -13.98 -14.58
CA ARG A 4 5.95 -14.20 -14.20
C ARG A 4 6.95 -13.58 -15.18
N LYS A 5 6.71 -13.77 -16.48
CA LYS A 5 7.62 -13.32 -17.54
C LYS A 5 7.51 -11.80 -17.75
N LYS A 6 6.33 -11.22 -17.48
CA LYS A 6 6.09 -9.77 -17.53
C LYS A 6 6.84 -9.08 -16.39
N ILE A 7 6.71 -9.59 -15.17
CA ILE A 7 7.44 -9.14 -13.98
C ILE A 7 8.95 -9.20 -14.21
N GLN A 8 9.47 -10.36 -14.59
CA GLN A 8 10.91 -10.52 -14.85
C GLN A 8 11.43 -9.55 -15.91
N LYS A 9 10.66 -9.30 -16.98
CA LYS A 9 11.05 -8.35 -18.03
C LYS A 9 11.11 -6.91 -17.50
N LYS A 10 10.11 -6.48 -16.73
CA LYS A 10 10.04 -5.13 -16.14
C LYS A 10 11.21 -4.85 -15.20
N PHE A 11 11.52 -5.78 -14.28
CA PHE A 11 12.67 -5.67 -13.39
C PHE A 11 14.01 -5.70 -14.13
N LYS A 12 14.13 -6.55 -15.15
CA LYS A 12 15.36 -6.64 -15.96
C LYS A 12 15.59 -5.38 -16.81
N THR A 13 14.54 -4.76 -17.34
CA THR A 13 14.62 -3.49 -18.08
C THR A 13 15.14 -2.34 -17.22
N ARG A 14 14.87 -2.37 -15.90
CA ARG A 14 15.36 -1.35 -14.95
C ARG A 14 16.71 -1.69 -14.31
N GLY A 15 17.33 -2.82 -14.67
CA GLY A 15 18.66 -3.20 -14.17
C GLY A 15 18.69 -3.87 -12.80
N TYR A 16 17.54 -4.37 -12.32
CA TYR A 16 17.47 -5.10 -11.06
C TYR A 16 17.57 -6.61 -11.27
N SER A 17 18.34 -7.28 -10.40
CA SER A 17 18.40 -8.74 -10.34
C SER A 17 17.45 -9.24 -9.26
N LEU A 18 16.38 -9.93 -9.67
CA LEU A 18 15.37 -10.46 -8.75
C LEU A 18 15.73 -11.87 -8.27
N LYS A 19 15.69 -12.11 -6.96
CA LYS A 19 15.75 -13.48 -6.42
C LYS A 19 14.44 -14.25 -6.70
N ILE A 20 14.50 -15.58 -6.73
CA ILE A 20 13.34 -16.45 -6.97
C ILE A 20 12.29 -16.25 -5.87
N ASP A 21 12.74 -16.06 -4.62
CA ASP A 21 11.85 -15.81 -3.48
C ASP A 21 11.10 -14.48 -3.64
N ALA A 22 11.82 -13.43 -4.07
CA ALA A 22 11.21 -12.14 -4.40
C ALA A 22 10.19 -12.27 -5.54
N LEU A 23 10.48 -13.07 -6.57
CA LEU A 23 9.53 -13.33 -7.66
C LEU A 23 8.22 -13.95 -7.14
N ASN A 24 8.31 -14.90 -6.22
CA ASN A 24 7.16 -15.56 -5.63
C ASN A 24 6.32 -14.57 -4.81
N SER A 25 6.95 -13.68 -4.03
CA SER A 25 6.24 -12.64 -3.28
C SER A 25 5.50 -11.66 -4.19
N ILE A 26 6.13 -11.23 -5.30
CA ILE A 26 5.47 -10.31 -6.27
C ILE A 26 4.31 -10.99 -6.98
N LEU A 27 4.41 -12.29 -7.25
CA LEU A 27 3.29 -13.04 -7.83
C LEU A 27 2.12 -13.13 -6.87
N ALA A 28 2.37 -13.41 -5.60
CA ALA A 28 1.32 -13.44 -4.59
C ALA A 28 0.65 -12.06 -4.43
N PHE A 29 1.42 -10.97 -4.57
CA PHE A 29 0.90 -9.62 -4.63
C PHE A 29 0.06 -9.37 -5.89
N ALA A 30 0.56 -9.73 -7.07
CA ALA A 30 -0.19 -9.58 -8.32
C ALA A 30 -1.52 -10.38 -8.32
N ASP A 31 -1.54 -11.55 -7.69
CA ASP A 31 -2.76 -12.36 -7.54
C ASP A 31 -3.80 -11.70 -6.60
N GLN A 32 -3.40 -10.77 -5.71
CA GLN A 32 -4.33 -9.98 -4.88
C GLN A 32 -5.03 -8.86 -5.66
N PHE A 33 -4.54 -8.48 -6.84
CA PHE A 33 -5.14 -7.44 -7.69
C PHE A 33 -5.68 -8.02 -9.00
N PRO A 34 -6.85 -8.70 -8.98
CA PRO A 34 -7.43 -9.38 -10.15
C PRO A 34 -7.97 -8.46 -11.26
N GLY A 35 -7.53 -7.20 -11.31
CA GLY A 35 -7.84 -6.23 -12.37
C GLY A 35 -6.60 -5.52 -12.94
N ASP A 36 -5.39 -5.89 -12.48
CA ASP A 36 -4.14 -5.29 -12.95
C ASP A 36 -3.55 -6.03 -14.17
N ASP A 37 -4.29 -6.02 -15.28
CA ASP A 37 -3.87 -6.67 -16.53
C ASP A 37 -2.63 -6.01 -17.16
N GLU A 38 -2.43 -4.72 -16.87
CA GLU A 38 -1.31 -3.92 -17.39
C GLU A 38 -0.03 -4.10 -16.56
N GLY A 39 -0.15 -4.47 -15.29
CA GLY A 39 0.98 -4.57 -14.36
C GLY A 39 1.35 -3.22 -13.75
N GLU A 40 0.36 -2.34 -13.60
CA GLU A 40 0.44 -1.02 -13.02
C GLU A 40 0.77 -1.09 -11.51
N ALA A 41 0.21 -2.06 -10.78
CA ALA A 41 0.58 -2.31 -9.38
C ALA A 41 2.03 -2.79 -9.25
N ILE A 42 2.52 -3.53 -10.26
CA ILE A 42 3.90 -3.98 -10.33
C ILE A 42 4.84 -2.82 -10.67
N ASP A 43 4.42 -1.92 -11.56
CA ASP A 43 5.18 -0.71 -11.88
C ASP A 43 5.26 0.24 -10.65
N LEU A 44 4.18 0.39 -9.88
CA LEU A 44 4.17 1.14 -8.61
C LEU A 44 5.09 0.53 -7.55
N LEU A 45 5.10 -0.80 -7.43
CA LEU A 45 6.02 -1.52 -6.55
C LEU A 45 7.49 -1.26 -6.97
N LEU A 46 7.78 -1.29 -8.27
CA LEU A 46 9.10 -0.95 -8.81
C LEU A 46 9.51 0.49 -8.51
N ASP A 47 8.59 1.45 -8.66
CA ASP A 47 8.87 2.86 -8.42
C ASP A 47 9.22 3.11 -6.95
N HIS A 48 8.50 2.48 -6.02
CA HIS A 48 8.84 2.54 -4.60
C HIS A 48 10.19 1.88 -4.28
N LEU A 49 10.47 0.70 -4.84
CA LEU A 49 11.77 0.03 -4.70
C LEU A 49 12.93 0.90 -5.22
N GLN A 50 12.67 1.71 -6.26
CA GLN A 50 13.64 2.64 -6.81
C GLN A 50 13.83 3.88 -5.89
N MET A 51 12.76 4.35 -5.25
CA MET A 51 12.81 5.44 -4.27
C MET A 51 13.51 5.05 -2.96
N GLU A 52 13.37 3.80 -2.53
CA GLU A 52 13.98 3.31 -1.28
C GLU A 52 15.51 3.21 -1.34
N ASN A 53 16.14 3.58 -2.47
CA ASN A 53 17.58 3.60 -2.70
C ASN A 53 18.25 2.33 -2.13
N LEU A 54 17.82 1.18 -2.64
CA LEU A 54 18.48 -0.08 -2.37
C LEU A 54 19.97 0.07 -2.70
N ASN A 55 20.81 0.07 -1.66
CA ASN A 55 22.27 0.09 -1.78
C ASN A 55 22.83 -1.10 -2.58
N SER A 56 21.98 -2.07 -2.97
CA SER A 56 22.29 -3.20 -3.84
C SER A 56 21.32 -3.30 -5.03
N SER A 57 21.87 -3.51 -6.22
CA SER A 57 21.13 -3.85 -7.47
C SER A 57 20.39 -5.20 -7.40
N VAL A 58 20.57 -5.96 -6.31
CA VAL A 58 19.90 -7.22 -6.04
C VAL A 58 18.68 -6.95 -5.14
N VAL A 59 17.52 -7.38 -5.61
CA VAL A 59 16.24 -7.23 -4.89
C VAL A 59 15.97 -8.50 -4.10
N ASP A 60 15.97 -8.35 -2.78
CA ASP A 60 15.72 -9.42 -1.82
C ASP A 60 14.22 -9.53 -1.47
N ALA A 61 13.78 -10.73 -1.07
CA ALA A 61 12.38 -10.99 -0.75
C ALA A 61 11.88 -10.14 0.43
N GLU A 62 12.74 -9.86 1.40
CA GLU A 62 12.42 -8.99 2.54
C GLU A 62 12.17 -7.54 2.11
N SER A 63 12.97 -6.98 1.20
CA SER A 63 12.76 -5.63 0.67
C SER A 63 11.45 -5.54 -0.10
N VAL A 64 11.17 -6.53 -0.94
CA VAL A 64 9.90 -6.62 -1.67
C VAL A 64 8.72 -6.76 -0.72
N GLN A 65 8.83 -7.61 0.31
CA GLN A 65 7.78 -7.73 1.33
C GLN A 65 7.62 -6.45 2.15
N GLY A 66 8.70 -5.73 2.45
CA GLY A 66 8.64 -4.44 3.12
C GLY A 66 7.85 -3.43 2.31
N VAL A 67 8.14 -3.30 1.01
CA VAL A 67 7.43 -2.39 0.11
C VAL A 67 6.00 -2.87 -0.16
N ILE A 68 5.75 -4.18 -0.31
CA ILE A 68 4.39 -4.73 -0.41
C ILE A 68 3.59 -4.42 0.85
N ASN A 69 4.17 -4.64 2.03
CA ASN A 69 3.52 -4.32 3.31
C ASN A 69 3.35 -2.81 3.48
N LEU A 70 4.22 -1.99 2.92
CA LEU A 70 4.05 -0.53 2.89
C LEU A 70 2.90 -0.14 1.94
N LEU A 71 2.81 -0.71 0.74
CA LEU A 71 1.73 -0.44 -0.22
C LEU A 71 0.38 -0.95 0.30
N LEU A 72 0.36 -2.18 0.81
CA LEU A 72 -0.85 -2.80 1.35
C LEU A 72 -1.22 -2.17 2.70
N GLY A 73 -0.22 -1.87 3.53
CA GLY A 73 -0.37 -1.14 4.78
C GLY A 73 -0.81 0.31 4.55
N ALA A 74 -0.39 1.00 3.49
CA ALA A 74 -0.94 2.31 3.14
C ALA A 74 -2.37 2.21 2.59
N ASN A 75 -2.76 1.05 2.04
CA ASN A 75 -4.12 0.78 1.58
C ASN A 75 -5.08 0.38 2.74
N ASP A 76 -4.57 -0.22 3.82
CA ASP A 76 -5.33 -0.61 5.02
C ASP A 76 -5.17 0.37 6.20
N ALA A 77 -4.11 1.19 6.22
CA ALA A 77 -3.90 2.21 7.23
C ALA A 77 -4.81 3.39 6.94
N ALA A 78 -5.90 3.45 7.70
CA ALA A 78 -6.31 4.73 8.24
C ALA A 78 -5.07 5.39 8.87
N GLU A 79 -4.59 6.46 8.25
CA GLU A 79 -3.69 7.51 8.79
C GLU A 79 -3.33 7.32 10.29
N GLU A 80 -2.31 6.52 10.61
CA GLU A 80 -1.79 6.47 11.98
C GLU A 80 -0.56 7.37 12.10
N PRO A 81 -0.65 8.49 12.84
CA PRO A 81 0.42 9.47 12.94
C PRO A 81 1.56 8.92 13.79
N THR A 82 2.71 8.70 13.16
CA THR A 82 3.99 8.50 13.84
C THR A 82 4.49 9.81 14.43
N SER A 83 3.92 10.29 15.55
CA SER A 83 4.66 11.18 16.47
C SER A 83 3.91 11.40 17.78
N ASN A 84 4.62 11.24 18.90
CA ASN A 84 4.21 11.48 20.28
C ASN A 84 3.91 12.96 20.61
N ALA A 85 3.10 13.66 19.81
CA ALA A 85 2.56 14.96 20.16
C ALA A 85 1.07 14.77 20.52
N SER A 86 0.61 15.35 21.63
CA SER A 86 -0.79 15.34 22.05
C SER A 86 -1.74 15.48 20.85
N SER A 87 -2.48 14.40 20.53
CA SER A 87 -3.29 14.28 19.32
C SER A 87 -4.42 15.29 19.32
N LEU A 88 -4.17 16.45 18.70
CA LEU A 88 -5.20 17.42 18.38
C LEU A 88 -5.81 17.02 17.04
N ALA A 89 -7.12 16.81 17.01
CA ALA A 89 -7.87 16.57 15.79
C ALA A 89 -8.67 17.83 15.43
N PHE A 90 -8.62 18.21 14.16
CA PHE A 90 -9.48 19.26 13.62
C PHE A 90 -10.79 18.64 13.15
N ILE A 91 -11.91 19.15 13.66
CA ILE A 91 -13.24 18.70 13.25
C ILE A 91 -13.75 19.65 12.18
N ASP A 92 -14.00 19.13 10.98
CA ASP A 92 -14.68 19.87 9.92
C ASP A 92 -16.18 19.97 10.23
N ALA A 93 -16.67 21.20 10.47
CA ALA A 93 -18.06 21.47 10.81
C ALA A 93 -19.07 21.01 9.74
N PHE A 94 -18.64 20.81 8.49
CA PHE A 94 -19.52 20.34 7.40
C PHE A 94 -19.61 18.81 7.32
N LEU A 95 -18.69 18.09 7.97
CA LEU A 95 -18.64 16.62 7.98
C LEU A 95 -19.10 16.01 9.32
N VAL A 96 -19.52 16.85 10.29
CA VAL A 96 -20.03 16.37 11.58
C VAL A 96 -21.45 15.79 11.45
N PRO A 97 -21.71 14.58 11.99
CA PRO A 97 -23.05 14.02 12.06
C PRO A 97 -24.01 14.96 12.81
N LYS A 98 -25.20 15.19 12.23
CA LYS A 98 -26.19 16.11 12.80
C LYS A 98 -27.15 15.38 13.71
N TYR A 99 -26.86 15.39 15.00
CA TYR A 99 -27.76 14.78 15.98
C TYR A 99 -28.97 15.66 16.33
N ARG A 100 -30.14 15.03 16.44
CA ARG A 100 -31.38 15.64 16.97
C ARG A 100 -31.61 15.17 18.40
N TYR A 101 -31.96 16.11 19.29
CA TYR A 101 -32.28 15.79 20.69
C TYR A 101 -33.74 15.34 20.83
N ASP A 102 -33.94 14.15 21.38
CA ASP A 102 -35.25 13.65 21.83
C ASP A 102 -35.41 13.97 23.32
N SER A 103 -36.32 14.89 23.65
CA SER A 103 -36.58 15.33 25.02
C SER A 103 -37.35 14.32 25.86
N VAL A 104 -38.04 13.37 25.23
CA VAL A 104 -38.82 12.33 25.92
C VAL A 104 -37.89 11.21 26.35
N LYS A 105 -37.02 10.77 25.44
CA LYS A 105 -36.05 9.71 25.70
C LYS A 105 -34.73 10.22 26.28
N LYS A 106 -34.56 11.55 26.35
CA LYS A 106 -33.35 12.25 26.80
C LYS A 106 -32.08 11.76 26.07
N GLN A 107 -32.19 11.48 24.78
CA GLN A 107 -31.11 10.94 23.96
C GLN A 107 -30.94 11.72 22.66
N PHE A 108 -29.73 11.68 22.13
CA PHE A 108 -29.42 12.22 20.80
C PHE A 108 -29.55 11.10 19.76
N ILE A 109 -30.23 11.39 18.67
CA ILE A 109 -30.47 10.47 17.56
C ILE A 109 -29.79 11.04 16.32
N GLU A 110 -29.13 10.18 15.54
CA GLU A 110 -28.47 10.54 14.27
C GLU A 110 -29.47 10.91 13.17
#